data_AF-A0A832EKA9-F1
#
_entry.id   AF-A0A832EKA9-F1
#
_cell.length_a   1.000
_cell.length_b   1.000
_cell.length_c   1.000
_cell.angle_alpha   90.00
_cell.angle_beta   90.00
_cell.angle_gamma   90.00
#
_symmetry.space_group_name_H-M   'P 1'
#
loop_
_entity.id
_entity.type
_entity.pdbx_description
1 polymer ?
#
loop_
_entity_poly.entity_id
_entity_poly.type
_entity_poly.pdbx_seq_one_letter_code
_entity_poly.pdbx_strand_id
1 'polypeptide(L)'
;MTKKMIVLFWIVGLCAACGTTVVENVAPVHRESAAGAAQRVLVMPFSDYTVDDSLYNYWARNILINEALSDELVRYGFGSVVYEEVVGYLLDKGYIKEAAPESTRTPDMNVLEKELAKEWSPGMKAELFRAMYLNQAARSSQQKQESYWDSEKRVVLDTKAVRELGRFFAADYVLRGRIVVFKSGQEDSFNPFQTGVLPFLFKVGSRTVFGVAQSDTYELIDKMAIGGILGAAIAPDNWPLQDDDKKLTGHPRFGGQVVSVEDYAEWNTLIWGATGAGLAFLAHKGGRVDHVVVQLRVIAQDVRTGYIVWSNRAEVKVMPKTFFGDKDVDSLTSEAIRHAAGRLMDNFVASLTGREVVRSRADGSLYVTAAGGTLAPEKTKYGTIYVGPPPPASPERDPYGDT
;
A
#
# COMPACT_ATOMS: atom_id res chain seq x y z
N MET A 1 -33.62 -35.77 27.67
CA MET A 1 -33.85 -34.39 27.19
C MET A 1 -32.54 -33.86 26.59
N THR A 2 -32.05 -34.37 25.44
CA THR A 2 -30.58 -34.28 25.22
C THR A 2 -30.02 -34.26 23.79
N LYS A 3 -30.80 -34.35 22.70
CA LYS A 3 -30.24 -34.13 21.33
C LYS A 3 -31.08 -33.19 20.48
N LYS A 4 -32.41 -33.30 20.55
CA LYS A 4 -33.34 -32.42 19.79
C LYS A 4 -33.29 -30.95 20.26
N MET A 5 -33.05 -30.68 21.55
CA MET A 5 -32.89 -29.31 22.05
C MET A 5 -31.57 -28.66 21.60
N ILE A 6 -30.48 -29.42 21.47
CA ILE A 6 -29.19 -28.88 21.02
C ILE A 6 -29.28 -28.46 19.55
N VAL A 7 -29.91 -29.28 18.71
CA VAL A 7 -30.13 -28.95 17.28
C VAL A 7 -31.06 -27.74 17.13
N LEU A 8 -32.12 -27.65 17.95
CA LEU A 8 -33.01 -26.48 17.92
C LEU A 8 -32.29 -25.19 18.38
N PHE A 9 -31.38 -25.29 19.35
CA PHE A 9 -30.59 -24.15 19.82
C PHE A 9 -29.58 -23.66 18.77
N TRP A 10 -28.94 -24.58 18.03
CA TRP A 10 -28.06 -24.24 16.90
C TRP A 10 -28.82 -23.61 15.74
N ILE A 11 -30.02 -24.11 15.41
CA ILE A 11 -30.85 -23.56 14.33
C ILE A 11 -31.37 -22.16 14.71
N VAL A 12 -31.86 -21.97 15.94
CA VAL A 12 -32.32 -20.65 16.42
C VAL A 12 -31.15 -19.66 16.51
N GLY A 13 -29.95 -20.11 16.89
CA GLY A 13 -28.73 -19.29 16.87
C GLY A 13 -28.29 -18.86 15.46
N LEU A 14 -28.47 -19.72 14.45
CA LEU A 14 -28.20 -19.39 13.05
C LEU A 14 -29.25 -18.46 12.44
N CYS A 15 -30.51 -18.53 12.88
CA CYS A 15 -31.59 -17.66 12.39
C CYS A 15 -31.58 -16.24 12.99
N ALA A 16 -30.83 -16.00 14.08
CA ALA A 16 -30.71 -14.68 14.72
C ALA A 16 -29.65 -13.76 14.06
N ALA A 17 -28.96 -14.22 13.01
CA ALA A 17 -27.81 -13.51 12.42
C ALA A 17 -28.16 -12.58 11.23
N CYS A 18 -29.45 -12.36 10.92
CA CYS A 18 -29.86 -11.38 9.90
C CYS A 18 -29.87 -9.96 10.48
N GLY A 19 -28.70 -9.47 10.89
CA GLY A 19 -28.47 -8.07 11.21
C GLY A 19 -27.57 -7.43 10.15
N THR A 20 -27.89 -6.22 9.72
CA THR A 20 -26.97 -5.42 8.89
C THR A 20 -26.03 -4.65 9.82
N THR A 21 -24.72 -4.83 9.67
CA THR A 21 -23.73 -3.97 10.32
C THR A 21 -23.37 -2.83 9.38
N VAL A 22 -23.66 -1.60 9.79
CA VAL A 22 -23.16 -0.40 9.10
C VAL A 22 -21.81 -0.07 9.72
N VAL A 23 -20.76 -0.09 8.91
CA VAL A 23 -19.42 0.35 9.31
C VAL A 23 -19.17 1.70 8.64
N GLU A 24 -19.14 2.76 9.44
CA GLU A 24 -18.73 4.08 8.98
C GLU A 24 -17.21 4.11 8.89
N ASN A 25 -16.68 4.09 7.68
CA ASN A 25 -15.23 4.02 7.44
C ASN A 25 -14.54 5.39 7.41
N VAL A 26 -15.30 6.47 7.21
CA VAL A 26 -14.78 7.85 7.10
C VAL A 26 -15.72 8.77 7.84
N ALA A 27 -15.23 9.41 8.90
CA ALA A 27 -15.96 10.42 9.64
C ALA A 27 -15.75 11.81 9.01
N PRO A 28 -16.71 12.74 9.12
CA PRO A 28 -16.52 14.13 8.71
C PRO A 28 -15.30 14.75 9.39
N VAL A 29 -14.50 15.51 8.63
CA VAL A 29 -13.28 16.16 9.14
C VAL A 29 -13.64 17.22 10.19
N HIS A 30 -13.05 17.09 11.38
CA HIS A 30 -13.12 18.10 12.43
C HIS A 30 -11.95 19.08 12.32
N ARG A 31 -12.19 20.37 12.56
CA ARG A 31 -11.11 21.38 12.60
C ARG A 31 -10.36 21.28 13.92
N GLU A 32 -9.07 21.00 13.85
CA GLU A 32 -8.18 20.93 15.02
C GLU A 32 -7.41 22.24 15.25
N SER A 33 -7.27 23.07 14.22
CA SER A 33 -6.49 24.31 14.27
C SER A 33 -7.14 25.42 13.43
N ALA A 34 -6.88 26.67 13.82
CA ALA A 34 -7.24 27.87 13.09
C ALA A 34 -6.06 28.48 12.30
N ALA A 35 -4.94 27.75 12.18
CA ALA A 35 -3.73 28.24 11.53
C ALA A 35 -3.99 28.75 10.10
N GLY A 36 -4.90 28.10 9.36
CA GLY A 36 -5.29 28.48 8.01
C GLY A 36 -6.62 29.22 7.88
N ALA A 37 -7.26 29.67 8.98
CA ALA A 37 -8.68 30.09 9.00
C ALA A 37 -9.07 31.21 8.01
N ALA A 38 -8.10 31.97 7.50
CA ALA A 38 -8.30 33.03 6.52
C ALA A 38 -7.62 32.76 5.16
N GLN A 39 -7.06 31.56 4.98
CA GLN A 39 -6.25 31.22 3.83
C GLN A 39 -6.92 30.14 2.97
N ARG A 40 -6.90 30.36 1.65
CA ARG A 40 -7.38 29.39 0.66
C ARG A 40 -6.21 28.74 -0.05
N VAL A 41 -6.31 27.43 -0.22
CA VAL A 41 -5.27 26.62 -0.84
C VAL A 41 -5.87 25.91 -2.04
N LEU A 42 -5.19 26.03 -3.18
CA LEU A 42 -5.52 25.32 -4.38
C LEU A 42 -4.58 24.12 -4.52
N VAL A 43 -5.15 22.92 -4.67
CA VAL A 43 -4.38 21.70 -4.92
C VAL A 43 -4.43 21.37 -6.42
N MET A 44 -3.26 21.29 -7.05
CA MET A 44 -3.13 20.93 -8.46
C MET A 44 -3.14 19.41 -8.63
N PRO A 45 -3.61 18.90 -9.79
CA PRO A 45 -3.45 17.49 -10.14
C PRO A 45 -2.00 17.04 -9.98
N PHE A 46 -1.80 15.88 -9.37
CA PHE A 46 -0.47 15.34 -9.13
C PHE A 46 0.07 14.73 -10.41
N SER A 47 1.35 15.02 -10.66
CA SER A 47 2.11 14.30 -11.69
C SER A 47 2.45 12.91 -11.16
N ASP A 48 2.05 11.87 -11.89
CA ASP A 48 2.32 10.48 -11.51
C ASP A 48 3.42 9.90 -12.38
N TYR A 49 4.46 9.40 -11.74
CA TYR A 49 5.62 8.78 -12.38
C TYR A 49 5.68 7.26 -12.13
N THR A 50 4.59 6.67 -11.64
CA THR A 50 4.50 5.23 -11.42
C THR A 50 4.57 4.51 -12.76
N VAL A 51 5.41 3.48 -12.83
CA VAL A 51 5.66 2.68 -14.03
C VAL A 51 4.52 1.65 -14.18
N ASP A 52 4.08 1.41 -15.41
CA ASP A 52 3.09 0.37 -15.78
C ASP A 52 1.67 0.58 -15.23
N ASP A 53 1.07 1.74 -15.48
CA ASP A 53 -0.27 2.03 -14.96
C ASP A 53 -1.31 2.47 -15.99
N SER A 54 -2.56 2.11 -15.70
CA SER A 54 -3.73 2.52 -16.48
C SER A 54 -4.14 3.96 -16.15
N LEU A 55 -4.78 4.63 -17.11
CA LEU A 55 -5.34 5.97 -16.90
C LEU A 55 -6.34 6.01 -15.73
N TYR A 56 -7.11 4.93 -15.55
CA TYR A 56 -8.06 4.80 -14.46
C TYR A 56 -7.37 4.82 -13.09
N ASN A 57 -6.29 4.06 -12.92
CA ASN A 57 -5.55 4.01 -11.66
C ASN A 57 -4.83 5.33 -11.36
N TYR A 58 -4.30 6.00 -12.40
CA TYR A 58 -3.78 7.37 -12.28
C TYR A 58 -4.82 8.32 -11.71
N TRP A 59 -6.03 8.31 -12.28
CA TRP A 59 -7.15 9.15 -11.86
C TRP A 59 -7.60 8.81 -10.43
N ALA A 60 -7.80 7.52 -10.12
CA ALA A 60 -8.22 7.07 -8.81
C ALA A 60 -7.24 7.49 -7.69
N ARG A 61 -5.93 7.35 -7.93
CA ARG A 61 -4.91 7.84 -6.97
C ARG A 61 -4.93 9.34 -6.81
N ASN A 62 -5.11 10.08 -7.91
CA ASN A 62 -5.19 11.53 -7.85
C ASN A 62 -6.38 11.97 -7.00
N ILE A 63 -7.54 11.34 -7.15
CA ILE A 63 -8.69 11.61 -6.28
C ILE A 63 -8.33 11.33 -4.83
N LEU A 64 -7.83 10.13 -4.51
CA LEU A 64 -7.49 9.77 -3.13
C LEU A 64 -6.48 10.74 -2.50
N ILE A 65 -5.50 11.21 -3.26
CA ILE A 65 -4.51 12.18 -2.78
C ILE A 65 -5.15 13.56 -2.58
N ASN A 66 -5.98 14.03 -3.52
CA ASN A 66 -6.62 15.33 -3.43
C ASN A 66 -7.65 15.37 -2.30
N GLU A 67 -8.40 14.29 -2.08
CA GLU A 67 -9.30 14.13 -0.94
C GLU A 67 -8.51 14.15 0.37
N ALA A 68 -7.49 13.31 0.50
CA ALA A 68 -6.66 13.27 1.71
C ALA A 68 -5.98 14.61 2.01
N LEU A 69 -5.52 15.35 1.00
CA LEU A 69 -4.95 16.68 1.19
C LEU A 69 -6.00 17.72 1.55
N SER A 70 -7.17 17.68 0.90
CA SER A 70 -8.30 18.56 1.22
C SER A 70 -8.78 18.37 2.65
N ASP A 71 -8.90 17.13 3.09
CA ASP A 71 -9.27 16.78 4.46
C ASP A 71 -8.25 17.37 5.46
N GLU A 72 -6.96 17.18 5.20
CA GLU A 72 -5.91 17.72 6.05
C GLU A 72 -5.88 19.26 6.05
N LEU A 73 -6.10 19.90 4.90
CA LEU A 73 -6.22 21.36 4.80
C LEU A 73 -7.38 21.88 5.64
N VAL A 74 -8.56 21.24 5.54
CA VAL A 74 -9.74 21.58 6.35
C VAL A 74 -9.46 21.37 7.83
N ARG A 75 -8.78 20.28 8.20
CA ARG A 75 -8.39 19.98 9.59
C ARG A 75 -7.56 21.11 10.22
N TYR A 76 -6.69 21.76 9.43
CA TYR A 76 -5.90 22.92 9.86
C TYR A 76 -6.56 24.29 9.62
N GLY A 77 -7.82 24.30 9.17
CA GLY A 77 -8.63 25.50 9.01
C GLY A 77 -8.52 26.19 7.65
N PHE A 78 -7.76 25.65 6.70
CA PHE A 78 -7.68 26.21 5.34
C PHE A 78 -8.95 25.93 4.55
N GLY A 79 -9.29 26.84 3.64
CA GLY A 79 -10.26 26.55 2.59
C GLY A 79 -9.59 25.81 1.43
N SER A 80 -10.14 24.67 1.00
CA SER A 80 -9.71 23.97 -0.21
C SER A 80 -10.58 24.37 -1.42
N VAL A 81 -9.98 24.49 -2.59
CA VAL A 81 -10.71 24.67 -3.86
C VAL A 81 -11.17 23.30 -4.37
N VAL A 82 -12.37 23.24 -4.96
CA VAL A 82 -12.94 22.01 -5.53
C VAL A 82 -12.06 21.51 -6.68
N TYR A 83 -11.67 20.24 -6.63
CA TYR A 83 -10.70 19.65 -7.55
C TYR A 83 -11.17 19.71 -9.01
N GLU A 84 -12.45 19.42 -9.25
CA GLU A 84 -13.08 19.41 -10.57
C GLU A 84 -13.03 20.79 -11.24
N GLU A 85 -13.20 21.87 -10.47
CA GLU A 85 -13.11 23.24 -10.98
C GLU A 85 -11.68 23.57 -11.40
N VAL A 86 -10.69 23.14 -10.61
CA VAL A 86 -9.27 23.30 -10.94
C VAL A 86 -8.94 22.57 -12.24
N VAL A 87 -9.36 21.31 -12.37
CA VAL A 87 -9.15 20.50 -13.59
C VAL A 87 -9.81 21.17 -14.79
N GLY A 88 -11.07 21.60 -14.67
CA GLY A 88 -11.80 22.28 -15.74
C GLY A 88 -11.08 23.56 -16.20
N TYR A 89 -10.61 24.38 -15.28
CA TYR A 89 -9.83 25.58 -15.60
C TYR A 89 -8.50 25.26 -16.30
N LEU A 90 -7.79 24.23 -15.84
CA LEU A 90 -6.52 23.83 -16.45
C LEU A 90 -6.70 23.28 -17.87
N LEU A 91 -7.81 22.58 -18.13
CA LEU A 91 -8.19 22.11 -19.47
C LEU A 91 -8.54 23.29 -20.38
N ASP A 92 -9.39 24.21 -19.93
CA ASP A 92 -9.80 25.41 -20.70
C ASP A 92 -8.60 26.27 -21.11
N LYS A 93 -7.65 26.45 -20.19
CA LYS A 93 -6.41 27.22 -20.45
C LYS A 93 -5.35 26.44 -21.22
N GLY A 94 -5.56 25.14 -21.48
CA GLY A 94 -4.61 24.27 -22.17
C GLY A 94 -3.33 23.98 -21.38
N TYR A 95 -3.36 24.13 -20.05
CA TYR A 95 -2.25 23.74 -19.17
C TYR A 95 -2.13 22.22 -19.05
N ILE A 96 -3.28 21.54 -19.04
CA ILE A 96 -3.39 20.08 -19.14
C ILE A 96 -4.26 19.72 -20.32
N LYS A 97 -4.17 18.47 -20.78
CA LYS A 97 -4.97 17.95 -21.89
C LYS A 97 -5.79 16.78 -21.40
N GLU A 98 -6.97 16.66 -21.98
CA GLU A 98 -7.73 15.42 -21.86
C GLU A 98 -6.87 14.31 -22.48
N ALA A 99 -6.70 13.22 -21.73
CA ALA A 99 -6.03 12.06 -22.30
C ALA A 99 -6.82 11.68 -23.55
N ALA A 100 -6.17 11.73 -24.71
CA ALA A 100 -6.78 11.21 -25.92
C ALA A 100 -7.30 9.81 -25.56
N PRO A 101 -8.59 9.52 -25.78
CA PRO A 101 -9.16 8.28 -25.29
C PRO A 101 -8.28 7.14 -25.78
N GLU A 102 -7.95 6.18 -24.90
CA GLU A 102 -7.24 4.95 -25.26
C GLU A 102 -7.96 4.18 -26.39
N SER A 103 -9.14 4.65 -26.82
CA SER A 103 -9.69 4.38 -28.14
C SER A 103 -8.94 5.09 -29.28
N THR A 104 -7.65 4.87 -29.42
CA THR A 104 -7.15 4.58 -30.77
C THR A 104 -7.21 3.06 -30.93
N ARG A 105 -8.42 2.50 -30.83
CA ARG A 105 -8.71 1.18 -31.41
C ARG A 105 -8.40 1.33 -32.89
N THR A 106 -7.20 0.95 -33.28
CA THR A 106 -6.80 1.06 -34.66
C THR A 106 -7.67 0.14 -35.50
N PRO A 107 -7.84 0.43 -36.80
CA PRO A 107 -8.50 -0.50 -37.71
C PRO A 107 -8.04 -1.95 -37.52
N ASP A 108 -6.73 -2.16 -37.28
CA ASP A 108 -6.14 -3.48 -37.02
C ASP A 108 -6.66 -4.18 -35.75
N MET A 109 -6.87 -3.46 -34.64
CA MET A 109 -7.41 -4.04 -33.41
C MET A 109 -8.89 -4.38 -33.57
N ASN A 110 -9.65 -3.54 -34.27
CA ASN A 110 -11.04 -3.81 -34.59
C ASN A 110 -11.18 -5.05 -35.50
N VAL A 111 -10.21 -5.29 -36.40
CA VAL A 111 -10.18 -6.51 -37.22
C VAL A 111 -9.88 -7.72 -36.35
N LEU A 112 -8.90 -7.67 -35.45
CA LEU A 112 -8.56 -8.79 -34.57
C LEU A 112 -9.69 -9.13 -33.58
N GLU A 113 -10.40 -8.13 -33.03
CA GLU A 113 -11.60 -8.36 -32.20
C GLU A 113 -12.73 -9.01 -33.00
N LYS A 114 -12.97 -8.57 -34.24
CA LYS A 114 -13.95 -9.19 -35.14
C LYS A 114 -13.58 -10.62 -35.50
N GLU A 115 -12.29 -10.92 -35.67
CA GLU A 115 -11.82 -12.29 -35.87
C GLU A 115 -12.02 -13.12 -34.61
N LEU A 116 -11.71 -12.59 -33.43
CA LEU A 116 -11.86 -13.28 -32.14
C LEU A 116 -13.32 -13.70 -31.84
N ALA A 117 -14.28 -12.91 -32.31
CA ALA A 117 -15.71 -13.19 -32.19
C ALA A 117 -16.19 -14.39 -33.05
N LYS A 118 -15.38 -14.89 -33.99
CA LYS A 118 -15.71 -16.05 -34.83
C LYS A 118 -15.44 -17.38 -34.10
N GLU A 119 -15.86 -18.48 -34.73
CA GLU A 119 -15.68 -19.85 -34.23
C GLU A 119 -14.26 -20.39 -34.45
N TRP A 120 -13.27 -19.72 -33.89
CA TRP A 120 -11.91 -20.22 -33.84
C TRP A 120 -11.73 -21.27 -32.74
N SER A 121 -10.74 -22.14 -32.92
CA SER A 121 -10.32 -23.06 -31.87
C SER A 121 -9.80 -22.28 -30.64
N PRO A 122 -9.90 -22.84 -29.42
CA PRO A 122 -9.40 -22.18 -28.21
C PRO A 122 -7.93 -21.75 -28.30
N GLY A 123 -7.08 -22.55 -28.94
CA GLY A 123 -5.67 -22.21 -29.15
C GLY A 123 -5.48 -21.01 -30.09
N MET A 124 -6.27 -20.91 -31.16
CA MET A 124 -6.21 -19.78 -32.08
C MET A 124 -6.74 -18.49 -31.44
N LYS A 125 -7.78 -18.58 -30.59
CA LYS A 125 -8.25 -17.44 -29.79
C LYS A 125 -7.16 -16.93 -28.84
N ALA A 126 -6.41 -17.83 -28.20
CA ALA A 126 -5.30 -17.46 -27.33
C ALA A 126 -4.17 -16.75 -28.11
N GLU A 127 -3.85 -17.21 -29.32
CA GLU A 127 -2.86 -16.54 -30.18
C GLU A 127 -3.34 -15.16 -30.67
N LEU A 128 -4.63 -15.01 -31.02
CA LEU A 128 -5.21 -13.71 -31.38
C LEU A 128 -5.17 -12.73 -30.20
N PHE A 129 -5.53 -13.17 -28.99
CA PHE A 129 -5.38 -12.38 -27.77
C PHE A 129 -3.94 -11.97 -27.51
N ARG A 130 -2.99 -12.91 -27.68
CA ARG A 130 -1.56 -12.63 -27.52
C ARG A 130 -1.08 -11.61 -28.54
N ALA A 131 -1.51 -11.71 -29.80
CA ALA A 131 -1.16 -10.75 -30.85
C ALA A 131 -1.74 -9.35 -30.57
N MET A 132 -2.99 -9.26 -30.09
CA MET A 132 -3.59 -8.00 -29.66
C MET A 132 -2.78 -7.35 -28.52
N TYR A 133 -2.40 -8.15 -27.51
CA TYR A 133 -1.61 -7.68 -26.38
C TYR A 133 -0.21 -7.20 -26.80
N LEU A 134 0.49 -7.95 -27.65
CA LEU A 134 1.81 -7.58 -28.16
C LEU A 134 1.76 -6.31 -29.03
N ASN A 135 0.72 -6.17 -29.86
CA ASN A 135 0.51 -4.97 -30.68
C ASN A 135 0.21 -3.73 -29.82
N GLN A 136 -0.53 -3.91 -28.73
CA GLN A 136 -0.77 -2.83 -27.75
C GLN A 136 0.55 -2.44 -27.06
N ALA A 137 1.31 -3.40 -26.54
CA ALA A 137 2.57 -3.16 -25.85
C ALA A 137 3.65 -2.53 -26.75
N ALA A 138 3.77 -2.99 -28.00
CA ALA A 138 4.70 -2.44 -28.99
C ALA A 138 4.36 -0.99 -29.39
N ARG A 139 3.07 -0.65 -29.41
CA ARG A 139 2.63 0.74 -29.69
C ARG A 139 2.75 1.65 -28.50
N SER A 140 2.48 1.17 -27.29
CA SER A 140 2.80 1.92 -26.07
C SER A 140 4.28 2.29 -25.99
N SER A 141 5.17 1.53 -26.65
CA SER A 141 6.59 1.83 -26.77
C SER A 141 6.95 2.72 -27.98
N GLN A 142 6.33 2.54 -29.16
CA GLN A 142 6.53 3.42 -30.32
C GLN A 142 5.90 4.82 -30.18
N GLN A 143 4.68 4.92 -29.64
CA GLN A 143 3.98 6.18 -29.41
C GLN A 143 4.65 7.03 -28.31
N LYS A 144 5.38 6.38 -27.39
CA LYS A 144 6.28 7.05 -26.44
C LYS A 144 7.49 7.73 -27.11
N GLN A 145 7.85 7.35 -28.33
CA GLN A 145 9.11 7.75 -28.96
C GLN A 145 8.97 8.86 -30.01
N GLU A 146 7.84 8.97 -30.72
CA GLU A 146 7.70 9.94 -31.83
C GLU A 146 6.80 11.16 -31.57
N SER A 147 6.03 11.24 -30.47
CA SER A 147 5.06 12.34 -30.28
C SER A 147 5.12 13.06 -28.93
N TYR A 148 5.95 12.62 -27.98
CA TYR A 148 5.93 13.23 -26.64
C TYR A 148 6.56 14.63 -26.60
N TRP A 149 7.52 14.95 -27.47
CA TRP A 149 8.27 16.22 -27.40
C TRP A 149 7.94 17.25 -28.48
N ASP A 150 7.37 16.84 -29.62
CA ASP A 150 7.44 17.66 -30.85
C ASP A 150 6.14 18.36 -31.28
N SER A 151 4.98 18.06 -30.68
CA SER A 151 3.69 18.55 -31.20
C SER A 151 2.94 19.57 -30.35
N GLU A 152 3.46 20.01 -29.20
CA GLU A 152 2.64 20.79 -28.27
C GLU A 152 3.39 21.96 -27.64
N LYS A 153 2.92 23.19 -27.89
CA LYS A 153 3.27 24.37 -27.10
C LYS A 153 2.90 24.10 -25.64
N ARG A 154 3.82 23.52 -24.86
CA ARG A 154 3.65 23.32 -23.42
C ARG A 154 3.66 24.69 -22.77
N VAL A 155 2.48 25.16 -22.35
CA VAL A 155 2.40 26.35 -21.49
C VAL A 155 2.97 25.92 -20.14
N VAL A 156 4.22 26.30 -19.87
CA VAL A 156 4.87 26.01 -18.59
C VAL A 156 4.13 26.78 -17.50
N LEU A 157 3.81 26.11 -16.38
CA LEU A 157 3.34 26.74 -15.14
C LEU A 157 4.46 27.58 -14.53
N ASP A 158 4.66 28.76 -15.12
CA ASP A 158 5.58 29.79 -14.66
C ASP A 158 4.95 30.61 -13.52
N THR A 159 5.73 31.52 -12.96
CA THR A 159 5.29 32.42 -11.89
C THR A 159 4.04 33.21 -12.30
N LYS A 160 3.89 33.59 -13.58
CA LYS A 160 2.74 34.35 -14.06
C LYS A 160 1.47 33.49 -14.06
N ALA A 161 1.56 32.27 -14.58
CA ALA A 161 0.47 31.29 -14.59
C ALA A 161 0.00 30.94 -13.16
N VAL A 162 0.93 30.73 -12.22
CA VAL A 162 0.60 30.48 -10.81
C VAL A 162 -0.16 31.65 -10.20
N ARG A 163 0.26 32.89 -10.47
CA ARG A 163 -0.42 34.10 -9.99
C ARG A 163 -1.82 34.27 -10.61
N GLU A 164 -1.97 34.00 -11.91
CA GLU A 164 -3.27 34.05 -12.61
C GLU A 164 -4.24 33.03 -12.01
N LEU A 165 -3.77 31.79 -11.85
CA LEU A 165 -4.54 30.69 -11.29
C LEU A 165 -4.97 30.96 -9.85
N GLY A 166 -4.06 31.40 -8.99
CA GLY A 166 -4.41 31.75 -7.62
C GLY A 166 -5.36 32.95 -7.52
N ARG A 167 -5.25 33.96 -8.40
CA ARG A 167 -6.23 35.06 -8.47
C ARG A 167 -7.61 34.59 -8.91
N PHE A 168 -7.69 33.70 -9.89
CA PHE A 168 -8.96 33.17 -10.39
C PHE A 168 -9.73 32.46 -9.28
N PHE A 169 -9.05 31.64 -8.47
CA PHE A 169 -9.67 30.87 -7.38
C PHE A 169 -9.64 31.58 -6.01
N ALA A 170 -9.16 32.82 -5.94
CA ALA A 170 -8.90 33.54 -4.70
C ALA A 170 -8.10 32.71 -3.67
N ALA A 171 -7.09 31.99 -4.15
CA ALA A 171 -6.18 31.19 -3.33
C ALA A 171 -4.96 32.02 -2.89
N ASP A 172 -4.48 31.75 -1.68
CA ASP A 172 -3.23 32.30 -1.14
C ASP A 172 -2.04 31.41 -1.50
N TYR A 173 -2.27 30.09 -1.59
CA TYR A 173 -1.25 29.11 -1.95
C TYR A 173 -1.71 28.18 -3.06
N VAL A 174 -0.77 27.80 -3.91
CA VAL A 174 -0.93 26.73 -4.91
C VAL A 174 -0.03 25.57 -4.50
N LEU A 175 -0.63 24.42 -4.19
CA LEU A 175 0.05 23.16 -3.94
C LEU A 175 0.23 22.39 -5.23
N ARG A 176 1.49 22.03 -5.53
CA ARG A 176 1.87 21.20 -6.67
C ARG A 176 2.49 19.92 -6.16
N GLY A 177 2.06 18.81 -6.76
CA GLY A 177 2.40 17.49 -6.27
C GLY A 177 3.01 16.58 -7.32
N ARG A 178 3.80 15.61 -6.84
CA ARG A 178 4.17 14.43 -7.62
C ARG A 178 4.15 13.15 -6.80
N ILE A 179 3.69 12.08 -7.43
CA ILE A 179 3.74 10.71 -6.93
C ILE A 179 5.07 10.13 -7.40
N VAL A 180 5.98 9.89 -6.47
CA VAL A 180 7.36 9.46 -6.79
C VAL A 180 7.47 7.94 -6.77
N VAL A 181 6.86 7.31 -5.79
CA VAL A 181 6.82 5.86 -5.64
C VAL A 181 5.41 5.48 -5.24
N PHE A 182 4.85 4.54 -5.99
CA PHE A 182 3.64 3.85 -5.64
C PHE A 182 3.90 2.37 -5.91
N LYS A 183 4.08 1.59 -4.84
CA LYS A 183 4.43 0.17 -4.95
C LYS A 183 3.63 -0.63 -3.94
N SER A 184 2.89 -1.60 -4.44
CA SER A 184 2.40 -2.72 -3.63
C SER A 184 3.42 -3.86 -3.70
N GLY A 185 3.51 -4.64 -2.62
CA GLY A 185 4.40 -5.78 -2.57
C GLY A 185 4.15 -6.64 -1.35
N GLN A 186 4.94 -7.70 -1.25
CA GLN A 186 4.93 -8.60 -0.10
C GLN A 186 6.33 -8.62 0.51
N GLU A 187 6.38 -8.58 1.83
CA GLU A 187 7.63 -8.70 2.57
C GLU A 187 7.53 -9.74 3.68
N ASP A 188 8.68 -10.33 4.01
CA ASP A 188 8.78 -11.22 5.15
C ASP A 188 8.79 -10.44 6.46
N SER A 189 7.75 -10.62 7.27
CA SER A 189 7.75 -10.13 8.65
C SER A 189 8.16 -11.24 9.64
N PHE A 190 8.94 -10.86 10.65
CA PHE A 190 9.30 -11.71 11.79
C PHE A 190 8.43 -11.43 13.01
N ASN A 191 7.43 -10.57 12.89
CA ASN A 191 6.49 -10.33 13.97
C ASN A 191 5.44 -11.45 14.00
N PRO A 192 5.40 -12.30 15.04
CA PRO A 192 4.46 -13.43 15.11
C PRO A 192 2.99 -12.99 15.06
N PHE A 193 2.68 -11.76 15.47
CA PHE A 193 1.33 -11.21 15.40
C PHE A 193 0.92 -10.82 13.97
N GLN A 194 1.87 -10.45 13.11
CA GLN A 194 1.62 -10.11 11.70
C GLN A 194 1.67 -11.36 10.79
N THR A 195 2.60 -12.27 11.10
CA THR A 195 2.96 -13.42 10.28
C THR A 195 2.20 -14.68 10.65
N GLY A 196 1.61 -14.72 11.87
CA GLY A 196 1.05 -15.92 12.48
C GLY A 196 2.12 -16.76 13.18
N VAL A 197 1.71 -17.55 14.18
CA VAL A 197 2.63 -18.36 15.01
C VAL A 197 3.30 -19.45 14.18
N LEU A 198 2.56 -20.12 13.29
CA LEU A 198 3.08 -21.23 12.49
C LEU A 198 4.15 -20.74 11.49
N PRO A 199 3.92 -19.70 10.66
CA PRO A 199 4.94 -19.23 9.74
C PRO A 199 6.14 -18.59 10.45
N PHE A 200 5.97 -18.02 11.65
CA PHE A 200 7.07 -17.54 12.49
C PHE A 200 8.03 -18.67 12.88
N LEU A 201 7.53 -19.77 13.44
CA LEU A 201 8.36 -20.89 13.90
C LEU A 201 9.15 -21.54 12.75
N PHE A 202 8.50 -21.75 11.60
CA PHE A 202 9.17 -22.30 10.42
C PHE A 202 10.22 -21.36 9.84
N LYS A 203 9.99 -20.03 9.84
CA LYS A 203 10.97 -19.04 9.35
C LYS A 203 12.20 -18.93 10.26
N VAL A 204 12.02 -18.99 11.58
CA VAL A 204 13.14 -19.02 12.54
C VAL A 204 13.93 -20.32 12.35
N GLY A 205 13.23 -21.47 12.29
CA GLY A 205 13.87 -22.78 12.10
C GLY A 205 14.67 -22.90 10.80
N SER A 206 14.11 -22.47 9.66
CA SER A 206 14.78 -22.64 8.36
C SER A 206 16.03 -21.77 8.22
N ARG A 207 15.99 -20.50 8.67
CA ARG A 207 17.17 -19.61 8.58
C ARG A 207 18.30 -20.02 9.53
N THR A 208 18.01 -20.61 10.69
CA THR A 208 19.04 -21.13 11.59
C THR A 208 19.79 -22.32 10.99
N VAL A 209 19.12 -23.12 10.15
CA VAL A 209 19.73 -24.33 9.59
C VAL A 209 20.34 -24.11 8.20
N PHE A 210 19.73 -23.27 7.34
CA PHE A 210 20.13 -23.15 5.92
C PHE A 210 20.51 -21.74 5.45
N GLY A 211 20.39 -20.71 6.31
CA GLY A 211 20.64 -19.32 5.91
C GLY A 211 19.51 -18.72 5.04
N VAL A 212 19.73 -17.53 4.49
CA VAL A 212 18.73 -16.82 3.65
C VAL A 212 18.97 -17.18 2.19
N ALA A 213 18.09 -18.01 1.60
CA ALA A 213 18.12 -18.28 0.17
C ALA A 213 17.53 -17.10 -0.63
N GLN A 214 18.13 -16.74 -1.76
CA GLN A 214 17.71 -15.60 -2.58
C GLN A 214 16.57 -15.94 -3.58
N SER A 215 16.12 -17.20 -3.61
CA SER A 215 15.12 -17.70 -4.57
C SER A 215 13.98 -18.43 -3.86
N ASP A 216 12.75 -17.98 -4.12
CA ASP A 216 11.49 -18.51 -3.58
C ASP A 216 11.37 -20.03 -3.76
N THR A 217 11.77 -20.56 -4.92
CA THR A 217 11.66 -21.99 -5.22
C THR A 217 12.60 -22.83 -4.36
N TYR A 218 13.82 -22.36 -4.12
CA TYR A 218 14.79 -23.05 -3.27
C TYR A 218 14.41 -22.95 -1.79
N GLU A 219 13.91 -21.79 -1.37
CA GLU A 219 13.40 -21.60 -0.01
C GLU A 219 12.17 -22.47 0.27
N LEU A 220 11.32 -22.71 -0.73
CA LEU A 220 10.18 -23.62 -0.62
C LEU A 220 10.61 -25.07 -0.44
N ILE A 221 11.50 -25.56 -1.31
CA ILE A 221 12.00 -26.95 -1.26
C ILE A 221 12.71 -27.21 0.06
N ASP A 222 13.52 -26.26 0.53
CA ASP A 222 14.23 -26.35 1.80
C ASP A 222 13.27 -26.40 3.00
N LYS A 223 12.29 -25.48 3.08
CA LYS A 223 11.29 -25.49 4.14
C LYS A 223 10.44 -26.76 4.15
N MET A 224 10.04 -27.28 2.98
CA MET A 224 9.34 -28.56 2.88
C MET A 224 10.19 -29.72 3.41
N ALA A 225 11.48 -29.77 3.05
CA ALA A 225 12.40 -30.80 3.51
C ALA A 225 12.57 -30.77 5.04
N ILE A 226 12.74 -29.57 5.62
CA ILE A 226 12.80 -29.37 7.07
C ILE A 226 11.51 -29.80 7.75
N GLY A 227 10.36 -29.36 7.22
CA GLY A 227 9.06 -29.77 7.72
C GLY A 227 8.89 -31.28 7.70
N GLY A 228 9.36 -31.93 6.64
CA GLY A 228 9.35 -33.39 6.52
C GLY A 228 10.23 -34.09 7.54
N ILE A 229 11.46 -33.61 7.74
CA ILE A 229 12.39 -34.17 8.73
C ILE A 229 11.86 -33.97 10.16
N LEU A 230 11.39 -32.77 10.49
CA LEU A 230 10.84 -32.47 11.81
C LEU A 230 9.57 -33.27 12.07
N GLY A 231 8.67 -33.36 11.08
CA GLY A 231 7.46 -34.17 11.16
C GLY A 231 7.79 -35.65 11.42
N ALA A 232 8.75 -36.21 10.68
CA ALA A 232 9.20 -37.58 10.89
C ALA A 232 9.87 -37.79 12.25
N ALA A 233 10.65 -36.82 12.75
CA ALA A 233 11.37 -36.93 14.02
C ALA A 233 10.46 -36.86 15.26
N ILE A 234 9.31 -36.20 15.16
CA ILE A 234 8.32 -36.09 16.25
C ILE A 234 7.14 -37.06 16.07
N ALA A 235 7.21 -37.94 15.07
CA ALA A 235 6.17 -38.91 14.78
C ALA A 235 6.00 -39.87 15.97
N PRO A 236 4.80 -39.99 16.57
CA PRO A 236 4.49 -41.09 17.47
C PRO A 236 4.42 -42.39 16.69
N ASP A 237 5.13 -43.42 17.16
CA ASP A 237 5.25 -44.72 16.47
C ASP A 237 3.92 -45.44 16.24
N ASN A 238 2.88 -45.11 17.00
CA ASN A 238 1.58 -45.80 17.03
C ASN A 238 0.40 -44.94 16.57
N TRP A 239 0.65 -43.81 15.90
CA TRP A 239 -0.43 -42.94 15.42
C TRP A 239 -0.01 -42.23 14.12
N PRO A 240 -0.88 -42.11 13.10
CA PRO A 240 -2.32 -42.41 13.11
C PRO A 240 -2.68 -43.88 12.89
N LEU A 241 -1.73 -44.72 12.45
CA LEU A 241 -1.94 -46.16 12.34
C LEU A 241 -1.49 -46.79 13.65
N GLN A 242 -2.44 -47.36 14.39
CA GLN A 242 -2.16 -48.09 15.63
C GLN A 242 -1.80 -49.52 15.28
N ASP A 243 -0.71 -50.01 15.86
CA ASP A 243 -0.44 -51.43 15.93
C ASP A 243 -0.77 -51.87 17.37
N ASP A 244 -1.84 -52.65 17.50
CA ASP A 244 -2.13 -53.34 18.75
C ASP A 244 -1.14 -54.51 18.85
N ASP A 245 -0.05 -54.26 19.57
CA ASP A 245 1.04 -55.18 19.92
C ASP A 245 2.18 -55.36 18.89
N LYS A 246 3.30 -54.62 19.08
CA LYS A 246 4.68 -55.16 19.26
C LYS A 246 5.75 -54.06 19.44
N LYS A 247 6.88 -54.45 20.05
CA LYS A 247 8.02 -53.58 20.44
C LYS A 247 9.12 -53.54 19.38
N LEU A 248 9.72 -52.35 19.26
CA LEU A 248 10.84 -51.94 18.41
C LEU A 248 12.09 -52.84 18.49
N THR A 249 12.58 -53.33 17.34
CA THR A 249 13.98 -53.80 17.18
C THR A 249 14.54 -53.47 15.78
N GLY A 250 15.50 -52.52 15.71
CA GLY A 250 16.52 -52.44 14.64
C GLY A 250 16.56 -51.14 13.81
N HIS A 251 17.77 -50.57 13.59
CA HIS A 251 18.04 -49.34 12.84
C HIS A 251 18.78 -49.64 11.51
N PRO A 252 18.39 -49.07 10.35
CA PRO A 252 18.87 -49.51 9.03
C PRO A 252 20.16 -48.81 8.57
N ARG A 253 21.20 -48.74 9.43
CA ARG A 253 22.51 -48.23 8.99
C ARG A 253 23.56 -49.32 8.74
N PHE A 254 23.29 -50.59 9.08
CA PHE A 254 24.22 -51.70 8.84
C PHE A 254 23.50 -53.02 8.51
N GLY A 255 23.57 -53.44 7.24
CA GLY A 255 23.41 -54.85 6.83
C GLY A 255 21.97 -55.35 6.65
N GLY A 256 21.61 -55.69 5.41
CA GLY A 256 20.24 -56.03 5.01
C GLY A 256 19.69 -57.37 5.50
N GLN A 257 18.36 -57.44 5.51
CA GLN A 257 17.56 -58.63 5.22
C GLN A 257 16.11 -58.24 4.91
N VAL A 258 15.42 -59.11 4.19
CA VAL A 258 14.07 -58.96 3.64
C VAL A 258 13.03 -58.66 4.73
N VAL A 259 12.25 -57.58 4.55
CA VAL A 259 11.18 -57.16 5.46
C VAL A 259 9.87 -57.84 5.02
N SER A 260 9.28 -58.66 5.88
CA SER A 260 7.86 -59.06 5.78
C SER A 260 7.21 -59.10 7.15
N VAL A 261 6.92 -57.92 7.70
CA VAL A 261 5.81 -57.61 8.61
C VAL A 261 5.46 -56.16 8.30
N GLU A 262 4.18 -55.81 8.22
CA GLU A 262 3.71 -54.46 7.94
C GLU A 262 4.08 -53.52 9.08
N ASP A 263 5.28 -52.93 9.01
CA ASP A 263 5.82 -52.02 10.03
C ASP A 263 5.10 -50.67 9.91
N TYR A 264 3.98 -50.52 10.65
CA TYR A 264 3.20 -49.29 10.68
C TYR A 264 3.99 -48.10 11.21
N ALA A 265 5.12 -48.33 11.90
CA ALA A 265 6.05 -47.28 12.34
C ALA A 265 6.71 -46.55 11.15
N GLU A 266 7.11 -47.27 10.10
CA GLU A 266 7.66 -46.65 8.87
C GLU A 266 6.59 -45.86 8.13
N TRP A 267 5.36 -46.38 8.09
CA TRP A 267 4.21 -45.69 7.51
C TRP A 267 3.80 -44.45 8.33
N ASN A 268 3.81 -44.51 9.66
CA ASN A 268 3.53 -43.38 10.54
C ASN A 268 4.60 -42.30 10.39
N THR A 269 5.88 -42.68 10.31
CA THR A 269 6.99 -41.76 10.04
C THR A 269 6.81 -41.07 8.68
N LEU A 270 6.42 -41.81 7.65
CA LEU A 270 6.14 -41.26 6.32
C LEU A 270 4.93 -40.31 6.34
N ILE A 271 3.84 -40.67 7.04
CA ILE A 271 2.62 -39.85 7.17
C ILE A 271 2.92 -38.55 7.90
N TRP A 272 3.66 -38.60 9.01
CA TRP A 272 4.05 -37.41 9.77
C TRP A 272 5.09 -36.56 9.05
N GLY A 273 6.00 -37.19 8.29
CA GLY A 273 6.90 -36.48 7.37
C GLY A 273 6.13 -35.75 6.28
N ALA A 274 5.17 -36.40 5.62
CA ALA A 274 4.31 -35.75 4.62
C ALA A 274 3.46 -34.63 5.24
N THR A 275 2.93 -34.84 6.44
CA THR A 275 2.16 -33.84 7.19
C THR A 275 3.01 -32.63 7.55
N GLY A 276 4.23 -32.85 8.06
CA GLY A 276 5.18 -31.80 8.37
C GLY A 276 5.64 -31.01 7.14
N ALA A 277 5.89 -31.69 6.02
CA ALA A 277 6.19 -31.05 4.74
C ALA A 277 5.00 -30.22 4.23
N GLY A 278 3.77 -30.72 4.38
CA GLY A 278 2.54 -30.00 4.06
C GLY A 278 2.32 -28.77 4.94
N LEU A 279 2.54 -28.88 6.25
CA LEU A 279 2.50 -27.74 7.18
C LEU A 279 3.58 -26.71 6.85
N ALA A 280 4.78 -27.13 6.48
CA ALA A 280 5.84 -26.23 6.02
C ALA A 280 5.52 -25.57 4.68
N PHE A 281 4.85 -26.26 3.76
CA PHE A 281 4.34 -25.67 2.51
C PHE A 281 3.29 -24.59 2.79
N LEU A 282 2.33 -24.88 3.67
CA LEU A 282 1.31 -23.91 4.10
C LEU A 282 1.95 -22.74 4.86
N ALA A 283 2.96 -23.00 5.69
CA ALA A 283 3.72 -21.98 6.41
C ALA A 283 4.66 -21.17 5.51
N HIS A 284 5.11 -21.70 4.37
CA HIS A 284 5.87 -20.94 3.38
C HIS A 284 4.94 -20.02 2.57
N LYS A 285 3.73 -20.48 2.24
CA LYS A 285 2.68 -19.64 1.66
C LYS A 285 2.10 -18.64 2.67
N GLY A 286 2.20 -18.95 3.97
CA GLY A 286 1.87 -18.07 5.08
C GLY A 286 3.02 -17.15 5.47
N GLY A 287 2.70 -15.99 6.05
CA GLY A 287 3.71 -15.15 6.70
C GLY A 287 4.46 -14.16 5.80
N ARG A 288 4.12 -14.07 4.52
CA ARG A 288 4.32 -12.85 3.74
C ARG A 288 3.25 -11.85 4.13
N VAL A 289 3.65 -10.61 4.34
CA VAL A 289 2.76 -9.53 4.74
C VAL A 289 2.67 -8.54 3.59
N ASP A 290 1.46 -8.34 3.09
CA ASP A 290 1.18 -7.33 2.07
C ASP A 290 1.53 -5.95 2.60
N HIS A 291 2.13 -5.14 1.75
CA HIS A 291 2.49 -3.78 2.08
C HIS A 291 2.31 -2.86 0.89
N VAL A 292 2.06 -1.59 1.20
CA VAL A 292 2.03 -0.53 0.21
C VAL A 292 2.99 0.57 0.65
N VAL A 293 3.84 1.00 -0.28
CA VAL A 293 4.71 2.17 -0.13
C VAL A 293 4.20 3.28 -1.01
N VAL A 294 3.83 4.39 -0.38
CA VAL A 294 3.43 5.62 -1.06
C VAL A 294 4.44 6.71 -0.75
N GLN A 295 4.85 7.41 -1.80
CA GLN A 295 5.74 8.53 -1.66
C GLN A 295 5.27 9.75 -2.45
N LEU A 296 4.95 10.79 -1.69
CA LEU A 296 4.47 12.06 -2.21
C LEU A 296 5.54 13.13 -2.03
N ARG A 297 5.72 13.99 -3.03
CA ARG A 297 6.41 15.26 -2.90
C ARG A 297 5.44 16.38 -3.20
N VAL A 298 5.39 17.37 -2.32
CA VAL A 298 4.49 18.52 -2.45
C VAL A 298 5.31 19.80 -2.33
N ILE A 299 4.94 20.78 -3.13
CA ILE A 299 5.53 22.11 -3.20
C ILE A 299 4.39 23.10 -2.99
N ALA A 300 4.57 24.05 -2.07
CA ALA A 300 3.66 25.18 -1.90
C ALA A 300 4.27 26.44 -2.52
N GLN A 301 3.49 27.09 -3.38
CA GLN A 301 3.85 28.38 -3.97
C GLN A 301 2.89 29.46 -3.45
N ASP A 302 3.44 30.60 -3.02
CA ASP A 302 2.66 31.77 -2.67
C ASP A 302 2.10 32.42 -3.94
N VAL A 303 0.79 32.66 -4.00
CA VAL A 303 0.10 33.23 -5.16
C VAL A 303 0.46 34.70 -5.41
N ARG A 304 0.89 35.45 -4.40
CA ARG A 304 1.24 36.86 -4.56
C ARG A 304 2.53 37.03 -5.33
N THR A 305 3.54 36.26 -4.93
CA THR A 305 4.90 36.30 -5.45
C THR A 305 5.16 35.28 -6.56
N GLY A 306 4.44 34.16 -6.53
CA GLY A 306 4.65 32.96 -7.34
C GLY A 306 5.90 32.15 -6.94
N TYR A 307 6.57 32.53 -5.85
CA TYR A 307 7.74 31.82 -5.35
C TYR A 307 7.35 30.59 -4.54
N ILE A 308 8.25 29.61 -4.53
CA ILE A 308 8.15 28.43 -3.68
C ILE A 308 8.45 28.86 -2.25
N VAL A 309 7.48 28.70 -1.36
CA VAL A 309 7.63 29.01 0.07
C VAL A 309 7.90 27.75 0.89
N TRP A 310 7.51 26.59 0.38
CA TRP A 310 7.72 25.31 1.05
C TRP A 310 7.81 24.16 0.04
N SER A 311 8.62 23.15 0.35
CA SER A 311 8.76 21.94 -0.46
C SER A 311 9.24 20.80 0.42
N ASN A 312 8.50 19.69 0.43
CA ASN A 312 8.88 18.51 1.21
C ASN A 312 8.39 17.21 0.57
N ARG A 313 8.83 16.08 1.13
CA ARG A 313 8.52 14.72 0.69
C ARG A 313 8.21 13.84 1.89
N ALA A 314 7.17 13.02 1.77
CA ALA A 314 6.86 11.97 2.72
C ALA A 314 6.87 10.62 2.00
N GLU A 315 7.50 9.63 2.64
CA GLU A 315 7.40 8.23 2.27
C GLU A 315 6.74 7.51 3.43
N VAL A 316 5.68 6.76 3.13
CA VAL A 316 4.95 5.97 4.11
C VAL A 316 4.81 4.56 3.57
N LYS A 317 5.14 3.61 4.43
CA LYS A 317 4.89 2.20 4.22
C LYS A 317 3.85 1.73 5.21
N VAL A 318 2.76 1.17 4.72
CA VAL A 318 1.68 0.61 5.53
C VAL A 318 1.67 -0.91 5.36
N MET A 319 1.48 -1.60 6.48
CA MET A 319 1.39 -3.05 6.57
C MET A 319 0.29 -3.40 7.58
N PRO A 320 -0.44 -4.52 7.39
CA PRO A 320 -1.37 -5.04 8.37
C PRO A 320 -0.70 -5.20 9.75
N LYS A 321 -1.38 -4.74 10.81
CA LYS A 321 -0.88 -4.89 12.19
C LYS A 321 -0.90 -6.34 12.67
N THR A 322 -1.85 -7.12 12.15
CA THR A 322 -2.01 -8.53 12.51
C THR A 322 -2.27 -9.38 11.27
N PHE A 323 -2.12 -10.69 11.37
CA PHE A 323 -2.44 -11.62 10.30
C PHE A 323 -3.93 -11.60 9.88
N PHE A 324 -4.81 -11.19 10.80
CA PHE A 324 -6.25 -11.00 10.55
C PHE A 324 -6.60 -9.56 10.17
N GLY A 325 -5.62 -8.66 10.15
CA GLY A 325 -5.81 -7.29 9.70
C GLY A 325 -6.17 -7.24 8.23
N ASP A 326 -6.75 -6.13 7.81
CA ASP A 326 -7.09 -5.90 6.41
C ASP A 326 -5.85 -6.02 5.52
N LYS A 327 -5.96 -6.84 4.48
CA LYS A 327 -4.91 -7.11 3.48
C LYS A 327 -5.26 -6.52 2.12
N ASP A 328 -6.42 -5.87 2.02
CA ASP A 328 -6.84 -5.25 0.78
C ASP A 328 -5.86 -4.14 0.38
N VAL A 329 -5.36 -4.22 -0.87
CA VAL A 329 -4.32 -3.33 -1.37
C VAL A 329 -4.85 -1.91 -1.48
N ASP A 330 -6.13 -1.73 -1.80
CA ASP A 330 -6.76 -0.41 -1.92
C ASP A 330 -6.93 0.24 -0.54
N SER A 331 -7.32 -0.54 0.47
CA SER A 331 -7.35 -0.10 1.87
C SER A 331 -5.97 0.32 2.39
N LEU A 332 -4.95 -0.52 2.21
CA LEU A 332 -3.56 -0.23 2.60
C LEU A 332 -3.00 1.00 1.85
N THR A 333 -3.37 1.15 0.58
CA THR A 333 -3.04 2.32 -0.26
C THR A 333 -3.66 3.59 0.30
N SER A 334 -4.97 3.58 0.56
CA SER A 334 -5.70 4.74 1.08
C SER A 334 -5.08 5.20 2.39
N GLU A 335 -4.76 4.25 3.28
CA GLU A 335 -4.12 4.55 4.56
C GLU A 335 -2.70 5.13 4.39
N ALA A 336 -1.92 4.59 3.46
CA ALA A 336 -0.58 5.12 3.16
C ALA A 336 -0.63 6.55 2.60
N ILE A 337 -1.61 6.84 1.72
CA ILE A 337 -1.86 8.18 1.19
C ILE A 337 -2.25 9.15 2.31
N ARG A 338 -3.23 8.78 3.14
CA ARG A 338 -3.67 9.62 4.28
C ARG A 338 -2.52 9.97 5.21
N HIS A 339 -1.72 8.98 5.61
CA HIS A 339 -0.55 9.22 6.45
C HIS A 339 0.51 10.10 5.77
N ALA A 340 0.73 9.93 4.46
CA ALA A 340 1.69 10.75 3.72
C ALA A 340 1.20 12.20 3.59
N ALA A 341 -0.07 12.40 3.24
CA ALA A 341 -0.73 13.70 3.13
C ALA A 341 -0.74 14.42 4.48
N GLY A 342 -1.18 13.75 5.55
CA GLY A 342 -1.20 14.30 6.90
C GLY A 342 0.16 14.76 7.37
N ARG A 343 1.21 13.95 7.20
CA ARG A 343 2.59 14.36 7.55
C ARG A 343 3.09 15.56 6.74
N LEU A 344 2.72 15.65 5.47
CA LEU A 344 3.11 16.76 4.61
C LEU A 344 2.40 18.06 5.00
N MET A 345 1.08 18.02 5.19
CA MET A 345 0.28 19.19 5.55
C MET A 345 0.62 19.69 6.94
N ASP A 346 0.77 18.78 7.89
CA ASP A 346 1.22 19.11 9.23
C ASP A 346 2.61 19.77 9.25
N ASN A 347 3.56 19.29 8.44
CA ASN A 347 4.85 19.97 8.29
C ASN A 347 4.73 21.33 7.59
N PHE A 348 3.88 21.44 6.57
CA PHE A 348 3.62 22.72 5.90
C PHE A 348 3.08 23.75 6.90
N VAL A 349 2.08 23.38 7.71
CA VAL A 349 1.47 24.25 8.72
C VAL A 349 2.47 24.60 9.83
N ALA A 350 3.29 23.65 10.27
CA ALA A 350 4.38 23.93 11.21
C ALA A 350 5.34 24.99 10.65
N SER A 351 5.70 24.89 9.36
CA SER A 351 6.57 25.88 8.71
C SER A 351 5.94 27.27 8.58
N LEU A 352 4.63 27.34 8.31
CA LEU A 352 3.89 28.62 8.23
C LEU A 352 3.76 29.30 9.59
N THR A 353 3.57 28.51 10.65
CA THR A 353 3.37 29.01 12.01
C THR A 353 4.67 29.26 12.77
N GLY A 354 5.84 28.98 12.16
CA GLY A 354 7.14 29.09 12.82
C GLY A 354 7.33 28.09 13.96
N ARG A 355 6.58 26.97 13.98
CA ARG A 355 6.73 25.93 14.99
C ARG A 355 7.99 25.11 14.73
N GLU A 356 8.83 25.04 15.76
CA GLU A 356 10.05 24.23 15.74
C GLU A 356 9.77 22.80 16.23
N VAL A 357 10.28 21.80 15.51
CA VAL A 357 10.18 20.38 15.92
C VAL A 357 11.54 19.90 16.41
N VAL A 358 11.58 19.45 17.66
CA VAL A 358 12.77 18.89 18.30
C VAL A 358 12.75 17.38 18.13
N ARG A 359 13.83 16.80 17.62
CA ARG A 359 13.98 15.37 17.41
C ARG A 359 15.15 14.85 18.22
N SER A 360 15.01 13.67 18.83
CA SER A 360 16.08 13.00 19.56
C SER A 360 16.68 11.90 18.70
N ARG A 361 17.93 12.04 18.27
CA ARG A 361 18.67 11.00 17.52
C ARG A 361 18.79 9.71 18.33
N ALA A 362 19.15 8.62 17.64
CA ALA A 362 19.43 7.33 18.26
C ALA A 362 20.56 7.37 19.31
N ASP A 363 21.45 8.37 19.25
CA ASP A 363 22.51 8.63 20.23
C ASP A 363 22.05 9.48 21.43
N GLY A 364 20.76 9.84 21.49
CA GLY A 364 20.16 10.67 22.53
C GLY A 364 20.29 12.18 22.29
N SER A 365 21.07 12.63 21.29
CA SER A 365 21.22 14.06 21.00
C SER A 365 19.94 14.67 20.43
N LEU A 366 19.57 15.85 20.92
CA LEU A 366 18.43 16.60 20.41
C LEU A 366 18.87 17.48 19.24
N TYR A 367 18.06 17.56 18.19
CA TYR A 367 18.22 18.53 17.12
C TYR A 367 16.87 19.15 16.77
N VAL A 368 16.87 20.47 16.60
CA VAL A 368 15.69 21.22 16.20
C VAL A 368 15.68 21.29 14.68
N THR A 369 14.54 20.98 14.07
CA THR A 369 14.33 21.22 12.65
C THR A 369 13.07 22.03 12.46
N ALA A 370 13.13 23.01 11.56
CA ALA A 370 11.95 23.63 10.98
C ALA A 370 11.15 22.66 10.07
N ALA A 371 11.63 21.43 9.88
CA ALA A 371 11.19 20.48 8.85
C ALA A 371 10.46 19.23 9.40
N GLY A 372 10.00 19.27 10.65
CA GLY A 372 9.11 18.23 11.20
C GLY A 372 7.67 18.71 11.26
N GLY A 373 6.72 17.82 11.00
CA GLY A 373 5.35 17.98 11.46
C GLY A 373 5.16 17.35 12.86
N THR A 374 4.08 17.69 13.56
CA THR A 374 3.61 17.08 14.81
C THR A 374 3.17 15.60 14.70
N LEU A 375 2.82 15.11 13.51
CA LEU A 375 2.32 13.76 13.22
C LEU A 375 3.40 12.75 12.80
N ALA A 376 4.67 13.06 13.02
CA ALA A 376 5.72 12.09 12.78
C ALA A 376 5.63 10.95 13.81
N PRO A 377 5.88 9.69 13.43
CA PRO A 377 5.63 8.54 14.29
C PRO A 377 6.52 8.58 15.53
N GLU A 378 5.98 8.09 16.65
CA GLU A 378 6.60 8.08 17.99
C GLU A 378 8.03 7.49 17.99
N LYS A 379 8.32 6.61 17.01
CA LYS A 379 9.67 6.16 16.65
C LYS A 379 9.90 6.37 15.16
N THR A 380 10.82 7.26 14.82
CA THR A 380 11.43 7.32 13.48
C THR A 380 12.78 6.60 13.48
N LYS A 381 13.39 6.36 12.31
CA LYS A 381 14.82 6.00 12.21
C LYS A 381 15.73 6.99 12.94
N TYR A 382 15.22 8.19 13.23
CA TYR A 382 15.89 9.27 13.92
C TYR A 382 15.40 9.47 15.36
N GLY A 383 14.72 8.49 15.99
CA GLY A 383 14.27 8.48 17.39
C GLY A 383 12.96 9.21 17.68
N THR A 384 12.78 9.65 18.94
CA THR A 384 11.54 10.25 19.50
C THR A 384 11.42 11.74 19.15
N ILE A 385 10.20 12.23 19.00
CA ILE A 385 9.89 13.60 18.55
C ILE A 385 9.19 14.38 19.65
N TYR A 386 9.67 15.59 19.90
CA TYR A 386 9.08 16.56 20.82
C TYR A 386 8.66 17.80 20.03
N VAL A 387 7.41 18.22 20.22
CA VAL A 387 6.86 19.42 19.57
C VAL A 387 6.89 20.56 20.57
N GLY A 388 7.53 21.67 20.21
CA GLY A 388 7.53 22.88 21.04
C GLY A 388 6.13 23.50 21.12
N PRO A 389 5.81 24.29 22.18
CA PRO A 389 4.57 25.04 22.22
C PRO A 389 4.47 25.98 21.01
N PRO A 390 3.25 26.29 20.50
CA PRO A 390 3.10 27.33 19.50
C PRO A 390 3.79 28.62 19.93
N PRO A 391 4.40 29.38 19.01
CA PRO A 391 4.83 30.73 19.34
C PRO A 391 3.63 31.51 19.89
N PRO A 392 3.84 32.44 20.85
CA PRO A 392 2.77 33.27 21.36
C PRO A 392 2.04 33.92 20.19
N ALA A 393 0.70 33.89 20.21
CA ALA A 393 -0.12 34.50 19.18
C ALA A 393 0.40 35.92 18.94
N SER A 394 0.73 36.23 17.69
CA SER A 394 1.10 37.60 17.33
C SER A 394 -0.01 38.51 17.84
N PRO A 395 0.30 39.62 18.53
CA PRO A 395 -0.72 40.51 19.06
C PRO A 395 -1.67 40.85 17.92
N GLU A 396 -2.94 40.59 18.17
CA GLU A 396 -4.04 40.84 17.26
C GLU A 396 -3.84 42.26 16.70
N ARG A 397 -3.57 42.37 15.39
CA ARG A 397 -3.46 43.69 14.77
C ARG A 397 -4.84 44.31 14.90
N ASP A 398 -4.96 45.26 15.81
CA ASP A 398 -6.16 46.07 15.95
C ASP A 398 -6.47 46.67 14.58
N PRO A 399 -7.59 46.29 13.92
CA PRO A 399 -7.95 46.83 12.63
C PRO A 399 -8.30 48.33 12.69
N TYR A 400 -8.29 48.93 13.90
CA TYR A 400 -8.58 50.34 14.16
C TYR A 400 -7.45 51.09 14.89
N GLY A 401 -6.19 50.72 14.64
CA GLY A 401 -5.04 51.51 15.10
C GLY A 401 -4.86 52.80 14.30
N ASP A 402 -5.53 53.88 14.71
CA ASP A 402 -5.19 55.26 14.34
C ASP A 402 -3.82 55.64 14.94
N THR A 403 -2.81 55.80 14.07
CA THR A 403 -1.70 56.76 14.24
C THR A 403 -1.19 57.22 12.88
#